data_AF-A0A7C9NVD8-F1
#
_entry.id   AF-A0A7C9NVD8-F1
#
_cell.length_a   1.000
_cell.length_b   1.000
_cell.length_c   1.000
_cell.angle_alpha   90.00
_cell.angle_beta   90.00
_cell.angle_gamma   90.00
#
_symmetry.space_group_name_H-M   'P 1'
#
loop_
_entity.id
_entity.type
_entity.pdbx_description
1 polymer ?
#
loop_
_entity_poly.entity_id
_entity_poly.type
_entity_poly.pdbx_seq_one_letter_code
_entity_poly.pdbx_strand_id
1 'polypeptide(L)'
;RGPGGPSDPFGGYPFAGADPFDPFAAFRVVRPAKTPEQLRAEAARTLKLECAVIAAKLAAVALLAALGSLASGLFLYVMASVLWGLWKRFGGCLLYAAVPLALLGAPLIFLIAPRDGMLTGALLLAFCFAALFDYSNVSRTYGQWRQAGGSFAGGGKG
;
A
#
# COMPACT_ATOMS: atom_id res chain seq x y z
N ARG A 1 -48.23 22.36 -32.16
CA ARG A 1 -48.57 21.01 -32.66
C ARG A 1 -47.27 20.22 -32.63
N GLY A 2 -47.13 19.28 -31.70
CA GLY A 2 -45.83 18.84 -31.16
C GLY A 2 -45.07 17.78 -31.99
N PRO A 3 -43.80 17.52 -31.62
CA PRO A 3 -43.04 16.36 -32.09
C PRO A 3 -43.30 15.16 -31.17
N GLY A 4 -43.73 14.04 -31.75
CA GLY A 4 -43.92 12.77 -31.03
C GLY A 4 -42.68 11.88 -31.14
N GLY A 5 -41.85 11.89 -30.11
CA GLY A 5 -40.94 10.78 -29.81
C GLY A 5 -41.61 9.80 -28.83
N PRO A 6 -41.27 8.51 -28.86
CA PRO A 6 -41.86 7.55 -27.93
C PRO A 6 -41.54 7.93 -26.49
N SER A 7 -42.59 8.27 -25.75
CA SER A 7 -42.57 8.46 -24.30
C SER A 7 -42.17 7.14 -23.64
N ASP A 8 -40.98 7.13 -23.08
CA ASP A 8 -40.48 6.20 -22.09
C ASP A 8 -41.48 6.10 -20.90
N PRO A 9 -42.18 4.96 -20.74
CA PRO A 9 -43.29 4.82 -19.79
C PRO A 9 -42.84 4.72 -18.32
N PHE A 10 -41.56 4.99 -18.03
CA PHE A 10 -40.94 4.86 -16.72
C PHE A 10 -40.30 6.18 -16.22
N GLY A 11 -40.64 7.33 -16.82
CA GLY A 11 -40.05 8.66 -16.57
C GLY A 11 -40.31 9.28 -15.19
N GLY A 12 -40.28 8.51 -14.10
CA GLY A 12 -40.57 9.01 -12.75
C GLY A 12 -39.87 8.28 -11.60
N TYR A 13 -38.93 7.36 -11.84
CA TYR A 13 -38.21 6.68 -10.75
C TYR A 13 -36.82 7.30 -10.54
N PRO A 14 -36.37 7.51 -9.28
CA PRO A 14 -35.05 8.05 -8.96
C PRO A 14 -33.87 7.12 -9.36
N PHE A 15 -34.17 6.01 -10.04
CA PHE A 15 -33.24 4.99 -10.49
C PHE A 15 -33.12 4.90 -12.02
N ALA A 16 -33.70 5.84 -12.78
CA ALA A 16 -33.75 5.80 -14.25
C ALA A 16 -32.36 5.82 -14.97
N GLY A 17 -31.26 5.95 -14.23
CA GLY A 17 -29.88 5.83 -14.74
C GLY A 17 -28.99 4.84 -13.96
N ALA A 18 -29.55 4.08 -13.01
CA ALA A 18 -28.82 3.08 -12.24
C ALA A 18 -29.03 1.69 -12.85
N ASP A 19 -27.96 0.89 -12.94
CA ASP A 19 -28.04 -0.51 -13.36
C ASP A 19 -29.02 -1.26 -12.42
N PRO A 20 -30.15 -1.81 -12.93
CA PRO A 20 -31.19 -2.44 -12.11
C PRO A 20 -30.72 -3.71 -11.41
N PHE A 21 -29.57 -4.27 -11.80
CA PHE A 21 -28.97 -5.44 -11.17
C PHE A 21 -27.79 -5.09 -10.25
N ASP A 22 -27.53 -3.81 -10.00
CA ASP A 22 -26.48 -3.37 -9.09
C ASP A 22 -27.06 -2.94 -7.73
N PRO A 23 -27.13 -3.84 -6.73
CA PRO A 23 -27.67 -3.53 -5.40
C PRO A 23 -26.83 -2.47 -4.66
N PHE A 24 -25.66 -2.10 -5.17
CA PHE A 24 -24.78 -1.10 -4.57
C PHE A 24 -24.71 0.23 -5.34
N ALA A 25 -25.52 0.43 -6.38
CA ALA A 25 -25.54 1.66 -7.16
C ALA A 25 -25.72 2.91 -6.29
N ALA A 26 -26.59 2.84 -5.28
CA ALA A 26 -26.83 3.91 -4.31
C ALA A 26 -25.61 4.25 -3.41
N PHE A 27 -24.66 3.34 -3.27
CA PHE A 27 -23.43 3.51 -2.49
C PHE A 27 -22.20 3.80 -3.33
N ARG A 28 -22.33 3.78 -4.68
CA ARG A 28 -21.25 4.20 -5.57
C ARG A 28 -21.09 5.70 -5.44
N VAL A 29 -20.18 6.09 -4.57
CA VAL A 29 -19.65 7.46 -4.56
C VAL A 29 -18.98 7.67 -5.91
N VAL A 30 -19.62 8.45 -6.79
CA VAL A 30 -18.99 8.97 -8.01
C VAL A 30 -17.91 9.94 -7.55
N ARG A 31 -16.74 9.41 -7.18
CA ARG A 31 -15.57 10.24 -6.97
C ARG A 31 -15.21 10.83 -8.34
N PRO A 32 -14.95 12.14 -8.42
CA PRO A 32 -14.44 12.72 -9.66
C PRO A 32 -13.25 11.88 -10.14
N ALA A 33 -13.28 11.47 -11.41
CA ALA A 33 -12.15 10.77 -11.99
C ALA A 33 -10.91 11.65 -11.82
N LYS A 34 -9.89 11.13 -11.13
CA LYS A 34 -8.65 11.87 -10.88
C LYS A 34 -8.02 12.20 -12.22
N THR A 35 -7.54 13.44 -12.37
CA THR A 35 -6.82 13.80 -13.59
C THR A 35 -5.51 13.02 -13.69
N PRO A 36 -4.97 12.77 -14.89
CA PRO A 36 -3.68 12.10 -15.05
C PRO A 36 -2.56 12.79 -14.26
N GLU A 37 -2.61 14.12 -14.15
CA GLU A 37 -1.66 14.91 -13.35
C GLU A 37 -1.79 14.62 -11.85
N GLN A 38 -3.02 14.55 -11.33
CA GLN A 38 -3.27 14.20 -9.93
C GLN A 38 -2.79 12.79 -9.61
N LEU A 39 -3.04 11.82 -10.50
CA LEU A 39 -2.55 10.45 -10.35
C LEU A 39 -1.02 10.39 -10.31
N ARG A 40 -0.35 11.15 -11.18
CA ARG A 40 1.12 11.21 -11.22
C ARG A 40 1.71 11.87 -9.96
N ALA A 41 1.12 12.96 -9.49
CA ALA A 41 1.55 13.65 -8.28
C ALA A 41 1.39 12.75 -7.04
N GLU A 42 0.27 12.03 -6.96
CA GLU A 42 0.02 11.05 -5.90
C GLU A 42 1.02 9.89 -5.96
N ALA A 43 1.26 9.30 -7.13
CA ALA A 43 2.26 8.24 -7.31
C ALA A 43 3.67 8.70 -6.93
N ALA A 44 4.05 9.93 -7.29
CA ALA A 44 5.34 10.51 -6.92
C ALA A 44 5.46 10.72 -5.40
N ARG A 45 4.39 11.19 -4.75
CA ARG A 45 4.36 11.38 -3.29
C ARG A 45 4.48 10.03 -2.58
N THR A 46 3.76 9.02 -3.04
CA THR A 46 3.85 7.66 -2.50
C THR A 46 5.26 7.11 -2.67
N LEU A 47 5.86 7.24 -3.86
CA LEU A 47 7.23 6.77 -4.12
C LEU A 47 8.25 7.44 -3.20
N LYS A 48 8.17 8.78 -3.04
CA LYS A 48 9.04 9.52 -2.11
C LYS A 48 8.91 8.98 -0.68
N LEU A 49 7.69 8.70 -0.24
CA LEU A 49 7.42 8.18 1.09
C LEU A 49 7.97 6.75 1.26
N GLU A 50 7.83 5.87 0.27
CA GLU A 50 8.44 4.53 0.32
C GLU A 50 9.97 4.61 0.45
N CYS A 51 10.61 5.43 -0.39
CA CYS A 51 12.05 5.63 -0.34
C CYS A 51 12.50 6.24 1.00
N ALA A 52 11.76 7.21 1.53
CA ALA A 52 12.06 7.84 2.82
C ALA A 52 11.95 6.83 3.98
N VAL A 53 10.93 5.97 3.98
CA VAL A 53 10.77 4.91 4.99
C VAL A 53 11.94 3.93 4.93
N ILE A 54 12.34 3.49 3.74
CA ILE A 54 13.50 2.59 3.58
C ILE A 54 14.79 3.27 4.06
N ALA A 55 15.01 4.52 3.67
CA ALA A 55 16.17 5.30 4.12
C ALA A 55 16.21 5.43 5.65
N ALA A 56 15.07 5.71 6.28
CA ALA A 56 14.95 5.78 7.73
C ALA A 56 15.28 4.43 8.40
N LYS A 57 14.79 3.31 7.86
CA LYS A 57 15.13 1.97 8.36
C LYS A 57 16.63 1.69 8.24
N LEU A 58 17.25 2.02 7.11
CA LEU A 58 18.70 1.82 6.90
C LEU A 58 19.53 2.70 7.84
N ALA A 59 19.11 3.95 8.07
CA ALA A 59 19.74 4.81 9.06
C ALA A 59 19.63 4.22 10.48
N ALA A 60 18.47 3.67 10.86
CA ALA A 60 18.29 2.99 12.13
C ALA A 60 19.16 1.73 12.25
N VAL A 61 19.30 0.95 11.18
CA VAL A 61 20.23 -0.21 11.13
C VAL A 61 21.65 0.24 11.39
N ALA A 62 22.12 1.28 10.69
CA ALA A 62 23.48 1.80 10.84
C ALA A 62 23.73 2.31 12.27
N LEU A 63 22.76 3.03 12.84
CA LEU A 63 22.83 3.53 14.21
C LEU A 63 22.91 2.39 15.23
N LEU A 64 22.03 1.38 15.12
CA LEU A 64 22.02 0.24 16.03
C LEU A 64 23.24 -0.67 15.87
N ALA A 65 23.78 -0.78 14.65
CA ALA A 65 25.04 -1.47 14.40
C ALA A 65 26.22 -0.75 15.06
N ALA A 66 26.24 0.58 15.03
CA ALA A 66 27.29 1.39 15.65
C ALA A 66 27.22 1.40 17.18
N LEU A 67 26.02 1.43 17.76
CA LEU A 67 25.80 1.55 19.21
C LEU A 67 25.69 0.22 19.95
N GLY A 68 25.46 -0.89 19.25
CA GLY A 68 25.19 -2.17 19.88
C GLY A 68 25.60 -3.36 19.02
N SER A 69 24.69 -3.80 18.14
CA SER A 69 24.96 -4.92 17.24
C SER A 69 24.23 -4.77 15.93
N LEU A 70 24.84 -5.30 14.86
CA LEU A 70 24.19 -5.39 13.56
C LEU A 70 22.90 -6.21 13.62
N ALA A 71 22.85 -7.26 14.45
CA ALA A 71 21.67 -8.09 14.62
C ALA A 71 20.47 -7.31 15.17
N SER A 72 20.70 -6.42 16.14
CA SER A 72 19.66 -5.52 16.66
C SER A 72 19.13 -4.58 15.58
N GLY A 73 20.03 -4.03 14.75
CA GLY A 73 19.66 -3.21 13.59
C GLY A 73 18.79 -3.96 12.58
N LEU A 74 19.24 -5.13 12.15
CA LEU A 74 18.51 -5.96 11.19
C LEU A 74 17.17 -6.44 11.74
N PHE A 75 17.09 -6.78 13.02
CA PHE A 75 15.83 -7.14 13.67
C PHE A 75 14.84 -5.98 13.65
N LEU A 76 15.28 -4.76 13.98
CA LEU A 76 14.42 -3.57 13.88
C LEU A 76 13.94 -3.35 12.44
N TYR A 77 14.82 -3.52 11.44
CA TYR A 77 14.44 -3.41 10.03
C TYR A 77 13.32 -4.39 9.66
N VAL A 78 13.43 -5.65 10.08
CA VAL A 78 12.40 -6.67 9.84
C VAL A 78 11.09 -6.27 10.50
N MET A 79 11.12 -5.92 11.78
CA MET A 79 9.91 -5.52 12.53
C MET A 79 9.24 -4.31 11.90
N ALA A 80 10.02 -3.28 11.54
CA ALA A 80 9.50 -2.09 10.87
C ALA A 80 8.85 -2.44 9.52
N SER A 81 9.41 -3.39 8.77
CA SER A 81 8.85 -3.83 7.47
C SER A 81 7.54 -4.59 7.63
N VAL A 82 7.45 -5.47 8.63
CA VAL A 82 6.21 -6.19 8.96
C VAL A 82 5.13 -5.19 9.40
N LEU A 83 5.44 -4.30 10.34
CA LEU A 83 4.49 -3.30 10.84
C LEU A 83 4.01 -2.37 9.71
N TRP A 84 4.93 -1.89 8.88
CA TRP A 84 4.60 -1.05 7.73
C TRP A 84 3.70 -1.78 6.72
N GLY A 85 4.00 -3.04 6.42
CA GLY A 85 3.19 -3.86 5.52
C GLY A 85 1.80 -4.17 6.07
N LEU A 86 1.70 -4.46 7.36
CA LEU A 86 0.44 -4.68 8.06
C LEU A 86 -0.41 -3.41 8.09
N TRP A 87 0.20 -2.27 8.44
CA TRP A 87 -0.47 -0.97 8.43
C TRP A 87 -1.07 -0.63 7.06
N LYS A 88 -0.32 -0.84 5.96
CA LYS A 88 -0.83 -0.57 4.61
C LYS A 88 -2.03 -1.44 4.20
N ARG A 89 -2.10 -2.67 4.70
CA ARG A 89 -3.12 -3.64 4.29
C ARG A 89 -4.37 -3.56 5.15
N PHE A 90 -4.20 -3.40 6.45
CA PHE A 90 -5.31 -3.39 7.42
C PHE A 90 -5.72 -1.99 7.85
N GLY A 91 -4.84 -0.99 7.73
CA GLY A 91 -5.11 0.37 8.20
C GLY A 91 -5.59 0.38 9.65
N GLY A 92 -6.71 1.06 9.92
CA GLY A 92 -7.34 1.08 11.25
C GLY A 92 -7.87 -0.28 11.73
N CYS A 93 -8.10 -1.25 10.84
CA CYS A 93 -8.54 -2.60 11.22
C CYS A 93 -7.43 -3.38 11.95
N LEU A 94 -6.19 -2.89 11.92
CA LEU A 94 -5.07 -3.52 12.61
C LEU A 94 -5.31 -3.64 14.12
N LEU A 95 -6.10 -2.73 14.71
CA LEU A 95 -6.49 -2.79 16.12
C LEU A 95 -7.27 -4.07 16.44
N TYR A 96 -8.24 -4.44 15.59
CA TYR A 96 -9.03 -5.65 15.76
C TYR A 96 -8.24 -6.92 15.39
N ALA A 97 -7.26 -6.79 14.48
CA ALA A 97 -6.36 -7.89 14.13
C ALA A 97 -5.22 -8.07 15.14
N ALA A 98 -5.07 -7.21 16.15
CA ALA A 98 -3.92 -7.23 17.05
C ALA A 98 -3.76 -8.55 17.81
N VAL A 99 -4.87 -9.09 18.37
CA VAL A 99 -4.85 -10.35 19.12
C VAL A 99 -4.41 -11.55 18.25
N PRO A 100 -5.05 -11.85 17.10
CA PRO A 100 -4.60 -12.96 16.26
C PRO A 100 -3.19 -12.75 15.70
N LEU A 101 -2.80 -11.51 15.38
CA LEU A 101 -1.44 -11.20 14.94
C LEU A 101 -0.42 -11.41 16.06
N ALA A 102 -0.75 -11.10 17.32
CA ALA A 102 0.13 -11.35 18.44
C ALA A 102 0.28 -12.85 18.72
N LEU A 103 -0.82 -13.60 18.69
CA LEU A 103 -0.80 -15.05 18.93
C LEU A 103 0.06 -15.81 17.92
N LEU A 104 -0.04 -15.45 16.64
CA LEU A 104 0.75 -16.08 15.57
C LEU A 104 2.14 -15.45 15.43
N GLY A 105 2.23 -14.13 15.60
CA GLY A 105 3.44 -13.35 15.38
C GLY A 105 4.45 -13.46 16.52
N ALA A 106 4.01 -13.49 17.78
CA ALA A 106 4.93 -13.50 18.92
C ALA A 106 5.90 -14.70 18.89
N PRO A 107 5.47 -15.96 18.66
CA PRO A 107 6.39 -17.08 18.52
C PRO A 107 7.42 -16.90 17.39
N LEU A 108 6.98 -16.34 16.25
CA LEU A 108 7.86 -16.06 15.11
C LEU A 108 8.87 -14.95 15.42
N ILE A 109 8.45 -13.91 16.14
CA ILE A 109 9.33 -12.83 16.61
C ILE A 109 10.41 -13.41 17.52
N PHE A 110 10.06 -14.28 18.47
CA PHE A 110 11.04 -14.92 19.36
C PHE A 110 12.04 -15.84 18.64
N LEU A 111 11.65 -16.41 17.49
CA LEU A 111 12.54 -17.23 16.66
C LEU A 111 13.65 -16.40 16.00
N ILE A 112 13.33 -15.17 15.58
CA ILE A 112 14.26 -14.29 14.87
C ILE A 112 14.88 -13.20 15.75
N ALA A 113 14.39 -13.05 16.99
CA ALA A 113 14.91 -12.08 17.93
C ALA A 113 16.41 -12.33 18.21
N PRO A 114 17.25 -11.29 18.14
CA PRO A 114 18.67 -11.43 18.41
C PRO A 114 18.88 -11.80 19.88
N ARG A 115 19.62 -12.88 20.12
CA ARG A 115 20.10 -13.29 21.45
C ARG A 115 21.57 -12.93 21.50
N ASP A 116 21.94 -12.11 22.48
CA ASP A 116 23.32 -11.64 22.69
C ASP A 116 23.96 -10.95 21.46
N GLY A 117 23.15 -10.31 20.62
CA GLY A 117 23.61 -9.62 19.41
C GLY A 117 24.06 -10.55 18.28
N MET A 118 23.79 -11.85 18.38
CA MET A 118 24.22 -12.84 17.40
C MET A 118 23.34 -12.82 16.13
N LEU A 119 23.99 -12.86 14.96
CA LEU A 119 23.30 -12.97 13.66
C LEU A 119 22.89 -14.42 13.42
N THR A 120 21.62 -14.73 13.67
CA THR A 120 21.07 -16.07 13.43
C THR A 120 20.66 -16.25 11.97
N GLY A 121 20.69 -17.48 11.47
CA GLY A 121 20.21 -17.79 10.11
C GLY A 121 18.74 -17.43 9.90
N ALA A 122 17.91 -17.59 10.93
CA ALA A 122 16.49 -17.22 10.89
C ALA A 122 16.30 -15.70 10.74
N LEU A 123 17.08 -14.90 11.47
CA LEU A 123 17.06 -13.44 11.35
C LEU A 123 17.53 -12.98 9.97
N LEU A 124 18.60 -13.57 9.42
CA LEU A 124 19.08 -13.26 8.08
C LEU A 124 18.04 -13.58 7.01
N LEU A 125 17.39 -14.75 7.11
CA LEU A 125 16.32 -15.12 6.19
C LEU A 125 15.13 -14.16 6.28
N ALA A 126 14.69 -13.82 7.50
CA ALA A 126 13.62 -12.85 7.71
C ALA A 126 13.99 -11.46 7.17
N PHE A 127 15.25 -11.04 7.32
CA PHE A 127 15.75 -9.81 6.73
C PHE A 127 15.70 -9.83 5.20
N CYS A 128 16.12 -10.93 4.56
CA CYS A 128 16.01 -11.07 3.11
C CYS A 128 14.55 -10.95 2.64
N PHE A 129 13.60 -11.59 3.31
CA PHE A 129 12.18 -11.44 2.99
C PHE A 129 11.68 -10.01 3.19
N ALA A 130 12.08 -9.34 4.28
CA ALA A 130 11.71 -7.95 4.54
C ALA A 130 12.27 -7.00 3.48
N ALA A 131 13.53 -7.18 3.08
CA ALA A 131 14.17 -6.39 2.02
C ALA A 131 13.51 -6.63 0.65
N LEU A 132 13.18 -7.88 0.32
CA LEU A 132 12.43 -8.22 -0.90
C LEU A 132 11.03 -7.60 -0.91
N PHE A 133 10.36 -7.59 0.24
CA PHE A 133 9.06 -6.94 0.41
C PHE A 133 9.14 -5.44 0.16
N ASP A 134 10.11 -4.75 0.77
CA ASP A 134 10.33 -3.32 0.56
C ASP A 134 10.71 -3.00 -0.89
N TYR A 135 11.59 -3.80 -1.51
CA TYR A 135 11.91 -3.69 -2.93
C TYR A 135 10.67 -3.86 -3.83
N SER A 136 9.82 -4.84 -3.51
CA SER A 136 8.57 -5.08 -4.24
C SER A 136 7.61 -3.90 -4.13
N ASN A 137 7.53 -3.26 -2.96
CA ASN A 137 6.71 -2.05 -2.77
C ASN A 137 7.22 -0.86 -3.59
N VAL A 138 8.54 -0.62 -3.58
CA VAL A 138 9.14 0.47 -4.35
C VAL A 138 9.00 0.22 -5.84
N SER A 139 9.34 -0.97 -6.32
CA SER A 139 9.24 -1.33 -7.75
C SER A 139 7.82 -1.21 -8.27
N ARG A 140 6.82 -1.66 -7.50
CA ARG A 140 5.40 -1.49 -7.84
C ARG A 140 5.02 -0.02 -7.96
N THR A 141 5.40 0.79 -6.97
CA THR A 141 5.06 2.22 -6.92
C THR A 141 5.77 3.00 -8.03
N TYR A 142 7.03 2.66 -8.31
CA TYR A 142 7.79 3.19 -9.42
C TYR A 142 7.16 2.85 -10.77
N GLY A 143 6.69 1.62 -10.95
CA GLY A 143 5.92 1.20 -12.13
C GLY A 143 4.66 2.04 -12.33
N GLN A 144 3.88 2.27 -11.26
CA GLN A 144 2.69 3.13 -11.30
C GLN A 144 3.03 4.58 -11.66
N TRP A 145 4.09 5.14 -11.06
CA TRP A 145 4.57 6.47 -11.40
C TRP A 145 4.99 6.59 -12.87
N ARG A 146 5.70 5.58 -13.40
CA ARG A 146 6.09 5.53 -14.81
C ARG A 146 4.88 5.45 -15.74
N GLN A 147 3.90 4.59 -15.43
CA GLN A 147 2.68 4.45 -16.23
C GLN A 147 1.87 5.74 -16.25
N ALA A 148 1.74 6.42 -15.10
CA ALA A 148 1.10 7.73 -15.03
C ALA A 148 1.84 8.79 -15.87
N GLY A 149 3.17 8.71 -15.97
CA GLY A 149 3.98 9.55 -16.86
C GLY A 149 3.84 9.22 -18.35
N GLY A 150 3.71 7.94 -18.71
CA GLY A 150 3.52 7.48 -20.08
C GLY A 150 2.13 7.79 -20.65
N SER A 151 1.08 7.69 -19.81
CA SER A 151 -0.29 8.04 -20.19
C SER A 151 -0.46 9.53 -20.53
N PHE A 152 0.40 10.39 -19.99
CA PHE A 152 0.45 11.82 -20.32
C PHE A 152 1.10 12.10 -21.69
N ALA A 153 2.11 11.32 -22.09
CA ALA A 153 2.81 11.50 -23.36
C ALA A 153 2.01 11.01 -24.59
N GLY A 154 1.07 10.08 -24.39
CA GLY A 154 0.22 9.54 -25.46
C GLY A 154 -1.06 10.34 -25.76
N GLY A 155 -1.49 11.23 -24.86
CA GLY A 155 -2.75 11.98 -24.97
C GLY A 155 -2.68 13.29 -25.77
N GLY A 156 -1.50 13.65 -26.30
CA GLY A 156 -1.28 14.91 -27.05
C GLY A 156 -1.50 14.80 -28.56
N LYS A 157 -2.12 13.72 -29.06
CA LYS A 157 -2.49 13.56 -30.47
C LYS A 157 -3.96 13.14 -30.56
N GLY A 158 -4.84 14.12 -30.63
CA GLY A 158 -6.26 13.98 -30.94
C GLY A 158 -6.73 15.28 -31.55
#